data_AF-A0A5C0DPD3-F1
#
_entry.id   AF-A0A5C0DPD3-F1
#
_cell.length_a   1.000
_cell.length_b   1.000
_cell.length_c   1.000
_cell.angle_alpha   90.00
_cell.angle_beta   90.00
_cell.angle_gamma   90.00
#
_symmetry.space_group_name_H-M   'P 1'
#
loop_
_entity.id
_entity.type
_entity.pdbx_description
1 polymer ?
#
loop_
_entity_poly.entity_id
_entity_poly.type
_entity_poly.pdbx_seq_one_letter_code
_entity_poly.pdbx_strand_id
1 'polypeptide(L)' 'MNTQYLPSFIKDLKALKSTPYYESIKKFAFEEIIEISNFAEITNIKKLQGYDNAYRIRIGDYRLGIIFDGETLKVY' A
#
# COMPACT_ATOMS: atom_id res chain seq x y z
N MET A 1 -2.80 -3.19 14.67
CA MET A 1 -3.44 -2.95 13.36
C MET A 1 -3.41 -4.25 12.58
N ASN A 2 -4.55 -4.72 12.07
CA ASN A 2 -4.59 -5.98 11.30
C ASN A 2 -4.26 -5.69 9.84
N THR A 3 -3.22 -6.33 9.29
CA THR A 3 -2.78 -6.12 7.89
C THR A 3 -3.15 -7.33 7.05
N GLN A 4 -3.97 -7.13 6.02
CA GLN A 4 -4.34 -8.13 5.02
C GLN A 4 -3.70 -7.79 3.68
N TYR A 5 -2.96 -8.75 3.14
CA TYR A 5 -2.39 -8.66 1.80
C TYR A 5 -3.20 -9.54 0.88
N LEU A 6 -3.74 -8.98 -0.20
CA LEU A 6 -4.39 -9.79 -1.21
C LEU A 6 -3.35 -10.66 -1.94
N PRO A 7 -3.71 -11.89 -2.34
CA PRO A 7 -2.83 -12.76 -3.10
C PRO A 7 -2.43 -12.15 -4.45
N SER A 8 -3.27 -11.27 -5.02
CA SER A 8 -2.91 -10.45 -6.20
C SER A 8 -1.71 -9.55 -5.90
N PHE A 9 -1.75 -8.81 -4.79
CA PHE A 9 -0.65 -7.95 -4.37
C PHE A 9 0.64 -8.75 -4.16
N ILE A 10 0.58 -9.91 -3.50
CA ILE A 10 1.80 -10.73 -3.31
C ILE A 10 2.35 -11.22 -4.66
N LYS A 11 1.47 -11.58 -5.60
CA LYS A 11 1.88 -11.99 -6.95
C LYS A 11 2.53 -10.83 -7.70
N ASP A 12 1.96 -9.64 -7.61
CA ASP A 12 2.49 -8.43 -8.24
C ASP A 12 3.80 -7.99 -7.59
N LEU A 13 3.91 -8.02 -6.26
CA LEU A 13 5.15 -7.78 -5.52
C LEU A 13 6.25 -8.76 -5.96
N LYS A 14 5.90 -10.02 -6.19
CA LYS A 14 6.84 -11.03 -6.67
C LYS A 14 7.26 -10.77 -8.12
N ALA A 15 6.38 -10.26 -8.97
CA ALA A 15 6.71 -9.83 -10.33
C ALA A 15 7.59 -8.58 -10.34
N LEU A 16 7.36 -7.66 -9.41
CA LEU A 16 8.15 -6.44 -9.20
C LEU A 16 9.56 -6.72 -8.70
N LYS A 17 9.91 -7.93 -8.27
CA LYS A 17 11.22 -8.28 -7.70
C LYS A 17 12.42 -7.90 -8.59
N SER A 18 12.23 -7.79 -9.91
CA SER A 18 13.26 -7.33 -10.85
C SER A 18 13.36 -5.80 -11.00
N THR A 19 12.45 -5.05 -10.37
CA THR A 19 12.42 -3.58 -10.42
C THR A 19 13.11 -2.98 -9.19
N PRO A 20 13.72 -1.80 -9.31
CA PRO A 20 14.33 -1.11 -8.17
C PRO A 20 13.30 -0.69 -7.11
N TYR A 21 12.02 -0.67 -7.45
CA TYR A 21 10.94 -0.29 -6.54
C TYR A 21 10.50 -1.43 -5.61
N TYR A 22 10.92 -2.68 -5.86
CA TYR A 22 10.52 -3.83 -5.04
C TYR A 22 10.86 -3.64 -3.57
N GLU A 23 12.09 -3.25 -3.27
CA GLU A 23 12.51 -3.05 -1.87
C GLU A 23 11.73 -1.91 -1.23
N SER A 24 11.51 -0.81 -1.96
CA SER A 24 10.72 0.32 -1.46
C SER A 24 9.28 -0.10 -1.18
N ILE A 25 8.61 -0.82 -2.09
CA ILE A 25 7.23 -1.28 -1.91
C ILE A 25 7.15 -2.28 -0.76
N LYS A 26 8.10 -3.21 -0.68
CA LYS A 26 8.15 -4.20 0.41
C LYS A 26 8.34 -3.50 1.75
N LYS A 27 9.34 -2.63 1.87
CA LYS A 27 9.59 -1.88 3.09
C LYS A 27 8.38 -1.03 3.48
N PHE A 28 7.78 -0.35 2.52
CA PHE A 28 6.59 0.45 2.75
C PHE A 28 5.40 -0.40 3.22
N ALA A 29 5.09 -1.48 2.51
CA ALA A 29 3.91 -2.31 2.77
C ALA A 29 4.03 -3.19 4.01
N PHE A 30 5.25 -3.54 4.45
CA PHE A 30 5.47 -4.43 5.59
C PHE A 30 6.04 -3.73 6.84
N GLU A 31 6.67 -2.56 6.70
CA GLU A 31 7.25 -1.81 7.82
C GLU A 31 6.51 -0.47 7.98
N GLU A 32 6.62 0.43 7.00
CA GLU A 32 6.11 1.81 7.17
C GLU A 32 4.61 1.84 7.40
N ILE A 33 3.82 1.05 6.66
CA ILE A 33 2.35 1.08 6.75
C ILE A 33 1.81 0.63 8.11
N ILE A 34 2.61 -0.11 8.87
CA ILE A 34 2.27 -0.57 10.22
C ILE A 34 2.51 0.54 11.24
N GLU A 35 3.54 1.36 11.02
CA GLU A 35 3.86 2.52 11.85
C GLU A 35 3.04 3.76 11.47
N ILE A 36 2.58 3.84 10.22
CA ILE A 36 1.76 4.94 9.73
C ILE A 36 0.41 4.92 10.43
N SER A 37 0.24 5.86 11.35
CA SER A 37 -1.04 6.14 12.01
C SER A 37 -1.94 7.04 11.15
N ASN A 38 -1.33 7.82 10.25
CA ASN A 38 -2.04 8.77 9.41
C ASN A 38 -1.56 8.69 7.96
N PHE A 39 -2.41 8.16 7.09
CA PHE A 39 -2.12 8.07 5.66
C PHE A 39 -1.82 9.44 5.03
N ALA A 40 -2.32 10.55 5.60
CA ALA A 40 -2.07 11.90 5.09
C ALA A 40 -0.59 12.31 5.11
N GLU A 41 0.25 11.68 5.93
CA GLU A 41 1.69 11.98 5.98
C GLU A 41 2.47 11.39 4.79
N ILE A 42 1.89 10.43 4.08
CA ILE A 42 2.53 9.81 2.93
C ILE A 42 2.45 10.77 1.75
N THR A 43 3.59 11.29 1.31
CA THR A 43 3.65 12.33 0.26
C THR A 43 3.10 11.88 -1.10
N ASN A 44 3.13 10.56 -1.37
CA ASN A 44 2.75 9.96 -2.65
C ASN A 44 1.40 9.22 -2.63
N ILE A 45 0.57 9.45 -1.61
CA ILE A 45 -0.77 8.89 -1.51
C ILE A 45 -1.81 9.82 -2.10
N LYS A 46 -2.80 9.25 -2.78
CA LYS A 46 -4.04 9.94 -3.14
C LYS A 46 -5.22 9.16 -2.60
N LYS A 47 -6.09 9.84 -1.87
CA LYS A 47 -7.40 9.29 -1.50
C LYS A 47 -8.24 9.13 -2.78
N LEU A 48 -8.91 8.00 -2.92
CA LEU A 48 -9.85 7.76 -4.02
C LEU A 48 -11.14 8.53 -3.71
N GLN A 49 -11.58 9.42 -4.61
CA GLN A 49 -12.89 10.06 -4.49
C GLN A 49 -13.98 9.01 -4.65
N GLY A 50 -14.87 8.90 -3.65
CA GLY A 50 -15.97 7.93 -3.62
C GLY A 50 -15.79 6.77 -2.63
N TYR A 51 -14.63 6.66 -1.98
CA TYR A 51 -14.40 5.71 -0.90
C TYR A 51 -13.87 6.45 0.32
N ASP A 52 -14.53 6.30 1.47
CA ASP A 52 -14.11 6.94 2.73
C ASP A 52 -12.71 6.50 3.17
N ASN A 53 -12.33 5.30 2.78
CA ASN A 53 -11.23 4.54 3.36
C ASN A 53 -10.25 3.97 2.30
N ALA A 54 -10.40 4.31 1.02
CA ALA A 54 -9.52 3.81 -0.03
C ALA A 54 -8.51 4.85 -0.48
N TYR A 55 -7.28 4.39 -0.63
CA TYR A 55 -6.12 5.18 -0.97
C TYR A 55 -5.33 4.49 -2.09
N ARG A 56 -4.63 5.29 -2.89
CA ARG A 56 -3.72 4.82 -3.93
C ARG A 56 -2.36 5.47 -3.72
N ILE A 57 -1.33 4.68 -3.55
CA ILE A 57 0.06 5.17 -3.48
C ILE A 57 0.74 4.91 -4.81
N ARG A 58 1.49 5.91 -5.30
CA ARG A 58 2.39 5.71 -6.43
C ARG A 58 3.81 5.51 -5.93
N ILE A 59 4.40 4.34 -6.18
CA ILE A 59 5.80 4.05 -5.84
C ILE A 59 6.54 3.78 -7.15
N GLY A 60 7.22 4.81 -7.67
CA GLY A 60 7.81 4.78 -9.00
C GLY A 60 6.74 4.62 -10.10
N ASP A 61 6.81 3.49 -10.80
CA ASP A 61 5.84 3.10 -11.83
C ASP A 61 4.68 2.24 -11.30
N TYR A 62 4.82 1.70 -10.08
CA TYR A 62 3.79 0.86 -9.48
C TYR A 62 2.72 1.68 -8.78
N ARG A 63 1.48 1.21 -8.85
CA ARG A 63 0.32 1.79 -8.17
C ARG A 63 -0.17 0.80 -7.14
N LEU A 64 0.02 1.14 -5.87
CA LEU A 64 -0.42 0.33 -4.74
C LEU A 64 -1.82 0.78 -4.31
N GLY A 65 -2.76 -0.16 -4.24
CA GLY A 65 -4.08 0.08 -3.69
C GLY A 65 -4.12 -0.27 -2.21
N ILE A 66 -4.68 0.61 -1.39
CA ILE A 66 -4.81 0.38 0.05
C ILE A 66 -6.21 0.76 0.49
N ILE A 67 -6.84 -0.07 1.30
CA ILE A 67 -8.12 0.22 1.94
C ILE A 67 -7.93 0.06 3.44
N PHE A 68 -8.30 1.09 4.20
CA PHE A 68 -8.20 1.08 5.66
C PHE A 68 -9.58 1.19 6.29
N ASP A 69 -10.10 0.09 6.82
CA ASP A 69 -11.47 0.03 7.34
C ASP A 69 -11.59 0.43 8.83
N GLY A 70 -10.65 1.23 9.34
CA GLY A 70 -10.56 1.62 10.75
C GLY A 70 -9.86 0.58 11.64
N GLU A 71 -10.06 -0.71 11.36
CA GLU A 71 -9.48 -1.82 12.15
C GLU A 71 -8.50 -2.67 11.33
N THR A 72 -8.81 -2.86 10.03
CA THR A 72 -8.04 -3.69 9.11
C THR A 72 -7.55 -2.88 7.92
N LEU A 73 -6.27 -3.03 7.60
CA LEU A 73 -5.65 -2.49 6.40
C LEU A 73 -5.54 -3.57 5.33
N LYS A 74 -6.19 -3.38 4.19
CA LYS A 74 -6.14 -4.27 3.02
C LYS A 74 -5.25 -3.66 1.94
N VAL A 75 -4.25 -4.39 1.49
CA VAL A 75 -3.34 -4.01 0.40
C VAL A 75 -3.64 -4.87 -0.84
N TYR A 76 -3.83 -4.24 -1.99
CA TYR A 76 -4.19 -4.89 -3.26
C TYR A 76 -3.40 -4.42 -4.46
#